data_AF-A0A7K2Q3W9-F1
#
_entry.id   AF-A0A7K2Q3W9-F1
#
_cell.length_a   1.000
_cell.length_b   1.000
_cell.length_c   1.000
_cell.angle_alpha   90.00
_cell.angle_beta   90.00
_cell.angle_gamma   90.00
#
_symmetry.space_group_name_H-M   'P 1'
#
loop_
_entity.id
_entity.type
_entity.pdbx_description
1 polymer ?
#
loop_
_entity_poly.entity_id
_entity_poly.type
_entity_poly.pdbx_seq_one_letter_code
_entity_poly.pdbx_strand_id
1 'polypeptide(L)'
;SLVVVCGGDGTVRACADVLAGSGIPLAIVPCGTGNLLARNLGLPSAPAAALEEGLSGQAVGLDVGRLEGDGLTPTRFVVMAGAGFDAAMVRDASERLKARLGWVAYVVAALRHLRDPRMRLSIRLDGGAPLERRARMVVIGNVGSLQGGLPLLPDARPDSGRLELVLLDPRGPGGWLAAAGHLASRAKSGSARPAPGGSGRRAAGGAL
;
A
#
# COMPACT_ATOMS: atom_id res chain seq x y z
N SER A 1 -26.35 0.12 8.40
CA SER A 1 -25.60 -1.09 8.82
C SER A 1 -24.13 -0.76 8.95
N LEU A 2 -23.41 -1.44 9.83
CA LEU A 2 -21.95 -1.32 10.03
C LEU A 2 -21.37 -2.73 10.03
N VAL A 3 -20.22 -2.94 9.37
CA VAL A 3 -19.45 -4.18 9.48
C VAL A 3 -18.21 -3.90 10.31
N VAL A 4 -17.96 -4.73 11.32
CA VAL A 4 -16.74 -4.68 12.14
C VAL A 4 -15.84 -5.84 11.73
N VAL A 5 -14.60 -5.54 11.38
CA VAL A 5 -13.59 -6.56 11.05
C VAL A 5 -12.51 -6.61 12.12
N CYS A 6 -12.40 -7.75 12.78
CA CYS A 6 -11.33 -8.05 13.75
C CYS A 6 -10.29 -8.93 13.07
N GLY A 7 -9.14 -8.39 12.70
CA GLY A 7 -8.14 -9.17 11.96
C GLY A 7 -6.92 -8.39 11.52
N GLY A 8 -6.11 -9.02 10.68
CA GLY A 8 -4.96 -8.39 10.01
C GLY A 8 -5.30 -7.90 8.60
N ASP A 9 -4.29 -7.42 7.87
CA ASP A 9 -4.45 -6.80 6.54
C ASP A 9 -5.18 -7.69 5.52
N GLY A 10 -4.97 -9.01 5.55
CA GLY A 10 -5.65 -9.96 4.65
C GLY A 10 -7.16 -10.01 4.88
N THR A 11 -7.60 -10.06 6.15
CA THR A 11 -9.02 -10.06 6.53
C THR A 11 -9.67 -8.73 6.16
N VAL A 12 -8.99 -7.62 6.49
CA VAL A 12 -9.46 -6.27 6.16
C VAL A 12 -9.62 -6.10 4.64
N ARG A 13 -8.64 -6.55 3.84
CA ARG A 13 -8.74 -6.55 2.38
C ARG A 13 -9.94 -7.35 1.88
N ALA A 14 -10.15 -8.56 2.40
CA ALA A 14 -11.25 -9.41 1.96
C ALA A 14 -12.62 -8.76 2.25
N CYS A 15 -12.80 -8.17 3.44
CA CYS A 15 -14.01 -7.43 3.77
C CYS A 15 -14.18 -6.20 2.89
N ALA A 16 -13.12 -5.43 2.67
CA ALA A 16 -13.17 -4.24 1.81
C ALA A 16 -13.50 -4.57 0.35
N ASP A 17 -13.01 -5.70 -0.18
CA ASP A 17 -13.32 -6.14 -1.54
C ASP A 17 -14.81 -6.40 -1.74
N VAL A 18 -15.45 -7.03 -0.74
CA VAL A 18 -16.89 -7.31 -0.76
C VAL A 18 -17.73 -6.06 -0.52
N LEU A 19 -17.32 -5.17 0.38
CA LEU A 19 -18.08 -3.97 0.76
C LEU A 19 -17.88 -2.80 -0.19
N ALA A 20 -16.87 -2.83 -1.07
CA ALA A 20 -16.60 -1.77 -2.02
C ALA A 20 -17.85 -1.41 -2.85
N GLY A 21 -18.27 -0.15 -2.78
CA GLY A 21 -19.45 0.36 -3.50
C GLY A 21 -20.80 0.04 -2.84
N SER A 22 -20.85 -0.71 -1.74
CA SER A 22 -22.10 -1.04 -1.04
C SER A 22 -22.68 0.12 -0.21
N GLY A 23 -21.86 1.14 0.10
CA GLY A 23 -22.21 2.22 1.03
C GLY A 23 -22.22 1.80 2.51
N ILE A 24 -21.93 0.54 2.83
CA ILE A 24 -21.85 0.05 4.21
C ILE A 24 -20.45 0.36 4.78
N PRO A 25 -20.34 1.11 5.89
CA PRO A 25 -19.05 1.37 6.53
C PRO A 25 -18.39 0.10 7.08
N LEU A 26 -17.05 0.10 7.07
CA LEU A 26 -16.19 -0.95 7.62
C LEU A 26 -15.36 -0.39 8.79
N ALA A 27 -15.66 -0.80 10.02
CA ALA A 27 -14.84 -0.51 11.19
C ALA A 27 -13.71 -1.55 11.32
N ILE A 28 -12.47 -1.09 11.46
CA ILE A 28 -11.29 -1.96 11.52
C ILE A 28 -10.80 -2.07 12.96
N VAL A 29 -10.81 -3.30 13.49
CA VAL A 29 -10.21 -3.66 14.78
C VAL A 29 -8.89 -4.40 14.50
N PRO A 30 -7.73 -3.75 14.71
CA PRO A 30 -6.44 -4.26 14.27
C PRO A 30 -5.93 -5.38 15.21
N CYS A 31 -6.08 -6.64 14.76
CA CYS A 31 -5.66 -7.83 15.51
C CYS A 31 -4.47 -8.58 14.87
N GLY A 32 -3.96 -8.10 13.73
CA GLY A 32 -2.84 -8.70 13.02
C GLY A 32 -1.46 -8.14 13.43
N THR A 33 -0.40 -8.68 12.85
CA THR A 33 0.98 -8.21 13.08
C THR A 33 1.29 -6.90 12.33
N GLY A 34 0.74 -6.74 11.11
CA GLY A 34 0.99 -5.60 10.23
C GLY A 34 0.06 -4.43 10.50
N ASN A 35 -1.22 -4.64 10.19
CA ASN A 35 -2.30 -3.65 10.30
C ASN A 35 -1.94 -2.36 9.55
N LEU A 36 -1.36 -2.52 8.35
CA LEU A 36 -0.89 -1.42 7.50
C LEU A 36 -1.99 -0.42 7.21
N LEU A 37 -3.19 -0.88 6.83
CA LEU A 37 -4.29 0.06 6.54
C LEU A 37 -4.65 0.84 7.80
N ALA A 38 -4.89 0.16 8.93
CA ALA A 38 -5.23 0.81 10.20
C ALA A 38 -4.17 1.84 10.63
N ARG A 39 -2.89 1.49 10.51
CA ARG A 39 -1.78 2.41 10.83
C ARG A 39 -1.72 3.62 9.90
N ASN A 40 -1.92 3.42 8.59
CA ASN A 40 -1.93 4.52 7.63
C ASN A 40 -3.13 5.45 7.81
N LEU A 41 -4.25 4.93 8.30
CA LEU A 41 -5.43 5.70 8.66
C LEU A 41 -5.34 6.35 10.05
N GLY A 42 -4.25 6.10 10.80
CA GLY A 42 -4.08 6.63 12.15
C GLY A 42 -5.00 6.01 13.20
N LEU A 43 -5.55 4.82 12.94
CA LEU A 43 -6.43 4.14 13.89
C LEU A 43 -5.68 3.68 15.14
N PRO A 44 -6.34 3.63 16.31
CA PRO A 44 -5.75 3.10 17.52
C PRO A 44 -5.22 1.68 17.32
N SER A 45 -4.02 1.39 17.83
CA SER A 45 -3.45 0.04 17.75
C SER A 45 -4.06 -0.94 18.75
N ALA A 46 -4.69 -0.43 19.82
CA ALA A 46 -5.37 -1.24 20.82
C ALA A 46 -6.77 -1.64 20.30
N PRO A 47 -7.11 -2.95 20.23
CA PRO A 47 -8.38 -3.41 19.67
C PRO A 47 -9.62 -2.76 20.30
N ALA A 48 -9.64 -2.59 21.64
CA ALA A 48 -10.76 -1.97 22.34
C ALA A 48 -10.96 -0.50 21.91
N ALA A 49 -9.89 0.28 21.89
CA ALA A 49 -9.94 1.68 21.46
C ALA A 49 -10.33 1.82 19.97
N ALA A 50 -9.83 0.93 19.10
CA ALA A 50 -10.22 0.93 17.69
C ALA A 50 -11.70 0.58 17.48
N LEU A 51 -12.24 -0.33 18.31
CA LEU A 51 -13.66 -0.65 18.30
C LEU A 51 -14.51 0.53 18.77
N GLU A 52 -14.12 1.19 19.86
CA GLU A 52 -14.80 2.40 20.35
C GLU A 52 -14.81 3.51 19.29
N GLU A 53 -13.66 3.77 18.66
CA GLU A 53 -13.53 4.71 17.54
C GLU A 53 -14.45 4.29 16.36
N GLY A 54 -14.49 3.00 16.01
CA GLY A 54 -15.32 2.50 14.92
C GLY A 54 -16.83 2.58 15.19
N LEU A 55 -17.25 2.57 16.46
CA LEU A 55 -18.66 2.66 16.85
C LEU A 55 -19.15 4.10 17.06
N SER A 56 -18.26 4.99 17.49
CA SER A 56 -18.61 6.38 17.85
C SER A 56 -18.11 7.43 16.85
N GLY A 57 -17.14 7.06 16.02
CA GLY A 57 -16.48 7.94 15.06
C GLY A 57 -17.31 8.21 13.80
N GLN A 58 -16.69 8.96 12.88
CA GLN A 58 -17.28 9.30 11.59
C GLN A 58 -16.68 8.43 10.48
N ALA A 59 -17.53 7.89 9.62
CA ALA A 59 -17.07 7.19 8.44
C ALA A 59 -16.42 8.18 7.47
N VAL A 60 -15.23 7.81 6.97
CA VAL A 60 -14.50 8.56 5.95
C VAL A 60 -14.45 7.75 4.65
N GLY A 61 -14.35 8.45 3.52
CA GLY A 61 -14.15 7.81 2.22
C GLY A 61 -12.79 7.11 2.16
N LEU A 62 -12.78 5.92 1.55
CA LEU A 62 -11.56 5.17 1.25
C LEU A 62 -11.66 4.66 -0.18
N ASP A 63 -10.77 5.14 -1.03
CA ASP A 63 -10.56 4.60 -2.36
C ASP A 63 -9.99 3.19 -2.26
N VAL A 64 -10.39 2.34 -3.20
CA VAL A 64 -9.90 0.96 -3.31
C VAL A 64 -9.35 0.75 -4.70
N GLY A 65 -8.13 0.23 -4.78
CA GLY A 65 -7.52 -0.12 -6.04
C GLY A 65 -8.16 -1.40 -6.59
N ARG A 66 -8.50 -1.41 -7.88
CA ARG A 66 -9.02 -2.59 -8.58
C ARG A 66 -7.94 -3.17 -9.49
N LEU A 67 -7.78 -4.48 -9.45
CA LEU A 67 -6.87 -5.24 -10.29
C LEU A 67 -7.66 -6.25 -11.10
N GLU A 68 -7.36 -6.32 -12.39
CA GLU A 68 -7.90 -7.30 -13.32
C GLU A 68 -6.90 -7.53 -14.45
N GLY A 69 -6.99 -8.68 -15.12
CA GLY A 69 -6.13 -9.01 -16.24
C GLY A 69 -6.24 -10.48 -16.63
N ASP A 70 -5.52 -10.87 -17.68
CA ASP A 70 -5.53 -12.23 -18.21
C ASP A 70 -5.08 -13.24 -17.16
N GLY A 71 -5.91 -14.25 -16.88
CA GLY A 71 -5.62 -15.27 -15.87
C GLY A 71 -5.71 -14.79 -14.41
N LEU A 72 -6.16 -13.55 -14.17
CA LEU A 72 -6.35 -13.00 -12.83
C LEU A 72 -7.84 -12.83 -12.52
N THR A 73 -8.31 -13.46 -11.45
CA THR A 73 -9.62 -13.13 -10.89
C THR A 73 -9.62 -11.67 -10.45
N PRO A 74 -10.59 -10.85 -10.89
CA PRO A 74 -10.69 -9.47 -10.46
C PRO A 74 -10.71 -9.36 -8.94
N THR A 75 -9.86 -8.50 -8.39
CA THR A 75 -9.74 -8.32 -6.94
C THR A 75 -9.41 -6.88 -6.62
N ARG A 76 -9.52 -6.51 -5.35
CA ARG A 76 -9.19 -5.18 -4.86
C ARG A 76 -8.06 -5.19 -3.85
N PHE A 77 -7.36 -4.07 -3.77
CA PHE A 77 -6.39 -3.78 -2.73
C PHE A 77 -6.72 -2.45 -2.06
N VAL A 78 -6.43 -2.38 -0.76
CA VAL A 78 -6.67 -1.19 0.09
C VAL A 78 -5.37 -0.47 0.45
N VAL A 79 -4.24 -1.15 0.36
CA VAL A 79 -2.92 -0.64 0.71
C VAL A 79 -2.08 -0.47 -0.54
N MET A 80 -1.59 -1.56 -1.12
CA MET A 80 -0.73 -1.56 -2.30
C MET A 80 -0.90 -2.87 -3.07
N ALA A 81 -0.58 -2.82 -4.35
CA ALA A 81 -0.38 -3.95 -5.24
C ALA A 81 1.01 -3.85 -5.86
N GLY A 82 1.63 -4.99 -6.14
CA GLY A 82 2.93 -5.01 -6.79
C GLY A 82 3.00 -6.09 -7.84
N ALA A 83 3.73 -5.82 -8.91
CA ALA A 83 4.14 -6.82 -9.88
C ALA A 83 5.65 -6.74 -10.06
N GLY A 84 6.27 -7.91 -10.18
CA GLY A 84 7.71 -8.05 -10.09
C GLY A 84 8.10 -8.82 -8.85
N PHE A 85 9.09 -9.67 -9.08
CA PHE A 85 9.49 -10.82 -8.28
C PHE A 85 8.53 -11.98 -8.27
N ASP A 86 9.06 -13.12 -8.73
CA ASP A 86 8.40 -14.41 -8.85
C ASP A 86 7.54 -14.71 -7.62
N ALA A 87 6.22 -14.69 -7.82
CA ALA A 87 5.24 -14.92 -6.76
C ALA A 87 5.44 -16.30 -6.09
N ALA A 88 6.10 -17.24 -6.77
CA ALA A 88 6.46 -18.53 -6.22
C ALA A 88 7.51 -18.43 -5.08
N MET A 89 8.36 -17.40 -5.05
CA MET A 89 9.48 -17.32 -4.10
C MET A 89 9.23 -16.41 -2.89
N VAL A 90 8.31 -15.43 -2.96
CA VAL A 90 7.77 -14.73 -1.75
C VAL A 90 7.07 -15.73 -0.82
N ARG A 91 6.54 -16.81 -1.40
CA ARG A 91 6.04 -17.97 -0.68
C ARG A 91 7.15 -18.69 0.10
N ASP A 92 8.35 -18.77 -0.49
CA ASP A 92 9.52 -19.51 0.03
C ASP A 92 10.37 -18.70 1.03
N ALA A 93 10.07 -17.40 1.22
CA ALA A 93 10.50 -16.69 2.42
C ALA A 93 9.89 -17.40 3.65
N SER A 94 10.70 -18.27 4.26
CA SER A 94 10.28 -19.29 5.21
C SER A 94 9.27 -18.78 6.25
N GLU A 95 8.23 -19.58 6.49
CA GLU A 95 7.25 -19.41 7.59
C GLU A 95 7.94 -19.04 8.93
N ARG A 96 9.15 -19.56 9.18
CA ARG A 96 9.98 -19.23 10.36
C ARG A 96 10.57 -17.82 10.37
N LEU A 97 10.95 -17.27 9.21
CA LEU A 97 11.43 -15.89 9.09
C LEU A 97 10.26 -14.89 9.14
N LYS A 98 9.11 -15.28 8.54
CA LYS A 98 7.84 -14.55 8.64
C LYS A 98 7.37 -14.42 10.09
N ALA A 99 7.49 -15.48 10.89
CA ALA A 99 7.11 -15.49 12.31
C ALA A 99 8.06 -14.69 13.24
N ARG A 100 9.36 -14.57 12.90
CA ARG A 100 10.36 -13.90 13.76
C ARG A 100 10.68 -12.45 13.37
N LEU A 101 10.63 -12.10 12.08
CA LEU A 101 11.05 -10.77 11.59
C LEU A 101 9.88 -9.95 11.01
N GLY A 102 8.68 -10.53 10.89
CA GLY A 102 7.50 -9.84 10.36
C GLY A 102 7.76 -9.20 8.99
N TRP A 103 7.42 -7.94 8.82
CA TRP A 103 7.58 -7.19 7.56
C TRP A 103 9.02 -6.98 7.10
N VAL A 104 10.00 -7.03 8.01
CA VAL A 104 11.43 -6.92 7.66
C VAL A 104 11.85 -8.10 6.79
N ALA A 105 11.25 -9.28 7.00
CA ALA A 105 11.45 -10.42 6.10
C ALA A 105 10.94 -10.15 4.68
N TYR A 106 9.82 -9.42 4.53
CA TYR A 106 9.29 -9.03 3.23
C TYR A 106 10.19 -8.02 2.51
N VAL A 107 10.72 -7.02 3.23
CA VAL A 107 11.69 -6.08 2.66
C VAL A 107 12.98 -6.79 2.30
N VAL A 108 13.54 -7.63 3.18
CA VAL A 108 14.76 -8.39 2.89
C VAL A 108 14.57 -9.37 1.73
N ALA A 109 13.40 -10.02 1.63
CA ALA A 109 13.04 -10.85 0.49
C ALA A 109 12.99 -10.01 -0.79
N ALA A 110 12.26 -8.89 -0.78
CA ALA A 110 12.23 -7.95 -1.89
C ALA A 110 13.64 -7.46 -2.26
N LEU A 111 14.53 -7.28 -1.28
CA LEU A 111 15.92 -6.87 -1.48
C LEU A 111 16.83 -7.98 -2.04
N ARG A 112 16.59 -9.26 -1.75
CA ARG A 112 17.40 -10.38 -2.28
C ARG A 112 17.16 -10.63 -3.76
N HIS A 113 15.95 -10.32 -4.12
CA HIS A 113 15.37 -10.56 -5.41
C HIS A 113 15.91 -9.60 -6.45
N LEU A 114 16.27 -8.39 -6.07
CA LEU A 114 16.86 -7.29 -6.83
C LEU A 114 17.94 -7.54 -7.89
N ARG A 115 18.38 -8.79 -8.09
CA ARG A 115 19.22 -9.28 -9.18
C ARG A 115 18.43 -9.84 -10.37
N ASP A 116 17.14 -10.19 -10.25
CA ASP A 116 16.35 -10.79 -11.35
C ASP A 116 16.25 -9.90 -12.58
N PRO A 117 16.10 -10.48 -13.78
CA PRO A 117 15.99 -9.72 -15.01
C PRO A 117 14.88 -8.68 -14.96
N ARG A 118 15.12 -7.56 -15.63
CA ARG A 118 14.12 -6.49 -15.77
C ARG A 118 12.95 -6.99 -16.60
N MET A 119 11.74 -6.70 -16.15
CA MET A 119 10.54 -6.82 -16.96
C MET A 119 10.41 -5.64 -17.91
N ARG A 120 9.88 -5.91 -19.11
CA ARG A 120 9.36 -4.87 -19.98
C ARG A 120 7.94 -4.55 -19.55
N LEU A 121 7.65 -3.26 -19.40
CA LEU A 121 6.36 -2.74 -18.98
C LEU A 121 5.84 -1.77 -20.02
N SER A 122 4.59 -1.94 -20.43
CA SER A 122 3.82 -0.92 -21.14
C SER A 122 2.82 -0.33 -20.16
N ILE A 123 2.97 0.95 -19.84
CA ILE A 123 2.21 1.61 -18.78
C ILE A 123 1.36 2.70 -19.40
N ARG A 124 0.05 2.66 -19.19
CA ARG A 124 -0.85 3.73 -19.60
C ARG A 124 -1.51 4.33 -18.37
N LEU A 125 -1.30 5.62 -18.16
CA LEU A 125 -1.85 6.38 -17.03
C LEU A 125 -2.96 7.29 -17.54
N ASP A 126 -4.10 7.29 -16.86
CA ASP A 126 -5.21 8.22 -17.08
C ASP A 126 -5.64 8.37 -18.56
N GLY A 127 -5.64 7.27 -19.31
CA GLY A 127 -6.00 7.26 -20.73
C GLY A 127 -4.97 7.86 -21.69
N GLY A 128 -3.80 8.28 -21.19
CA GLY A 128 -2.72 8.86 -21.98
C GLY A 128 -2.01 7.89 -22.93
N ALA A 129 -0.93 8.36 -23.56
CA ALA A 129 -0.12 7.52 -24.43
C ALA A 129 0.62 6.41 -23.64
N PRO A 130 0.79 5.20 -24.21
CA PRO A 130 1.58 4.15 -23.59
C PRO A 130 3.04 4.58 -23.35
N LEU A 131 3.53 4.29 -22.14
CA LEU A 131 4.91 4.50 -21.72
C LEU A 131 5.63 3.15 -21.64
N GLU A 132 6.57 2.94 -22.56
CA GLU A 132 7.45 1.77 -22.49
C GLU A 132 8.55 1.98 -21.44
N ARG A 133 8.65 1.06 -20.49
CA ARG A 133 9.62 1.09 -19.39
C ARG A 133 10.24 -0.28 -19.17
N ARG A 134 11.39 -0.27 -18.51
CA ARG A 134 11.99 -1.48 -17.93
C ARG A 134 12.18 -1.25 -16.45
N ALA A 135 11.67 -2.16 -15.64
CA ALA A 135 11.83 -2.11 -14.19
C ALA A 135 12.05 -3.50 -13.65
N ARG A 136 12.53 -3.60 -12.41
CA ARG A 136 12.59 -4.86 -11.67
C ARG A 136 11.29 -5.11 -10.92
N MET A 137 10.63 -4.04 -10.50
CA MET A 137 9.36 -4.08 -9.79
C MET A 137 8.53 -2.84 -10.12
N VAL A 138 7.22 -3.02 -10.14
CA VAL A 138 6.22 -1.96 -10.13
C VAL A 138 5.36 -2.10 -8.89
N VAL A 139 5.10 -0.99 -8.21
CA VAL A 139 4.19 -0.88 -7.06
C VAL A 139 3.14 0.15 -7.39
N ILE A 140 1.88 -0.20 -7.16
CA ILE A 140 0.74 0.71 -7.19
C ILE A 140 0.23 0.81 -5.76
N GLY A 141 0.15 2.01 -5.20
CA GLY A 141 -0.25 2.20 -3.81
C GLY A 141 -1.34 3.23 -3.60
N ASN A 142 -2.13 2.98 -2.57
CA ASN A 142 -3.24 3.81 -2.11
C ASN A 142 -2.88 4.57 -0.82
N VAL A 143 -1.98 4.00 -0.01
CA VAL A 143 -1.52 4.59 1.27
C VAL A 143 -0.02 4.81 1.26
N GLY A 144 0.45 5.73 2.12
CA GLY A 144 1.79 6.28 2.00
C GLY A 144 2.91 5.50 2.67
N SER A 145 2.60 4.74 3.71
CA SER A 145 3.59 4.15 4.61
C SER A 145 3.54 2.63 4.62
N LEU A 146 4.73 2.03 4.62
CA LEU A 146 4.93 0.63 4.96
C LEU A 146 4.97 0.46 6.48
N GLN A 147 5.12 -0.80 6.91
CA GLN A 147 5.18 -1.12 8.33
C GLN A 147 6.42 -0.49 8.97
N GLY A 148 6.30 -0.10 10.24
CA GLY A 148 7.35 0.67 10.92
C GLY A 148 7.37 2.15 10.56
N GLY A 149 6.37 2.65 9.81
CA GLY A 149 6.25 4.07 9.47
C GLY A 149 7.19 4.52 8.36
N LEU A 150 7.75 3.60 7.59
CA LEU A 150 8.62 3.92 6.46
C LEU A 150 7.78 4.48 5.30
N PRO A 151 7.91 5.77 4.92
CA PRO A 151 7.15 6.32 3.82
C PRO A 151 7.72 5.80 2.50
N LEU A 152 6.88 5.08 1.76
CA LEU A 152 7.18 4.69 0.38
C LEU A 152 6.59 5.71 -0.60
N LEU A 153 5.35 6.13 -0.32
CA LEU A 153 4.53 7.02 -1.16
C LEU A 153 4.09 8.21 -0.29
N PRO A 154 4.99 9.15 0.03
CA PRO A 154 4.70 10.22 1.00
C PRO A 154 3.51 11.10 0.62
N ASP A 155 3.18 11.16 -0.67
CA ASP A 155 2.08 11.96 -1.21
C ASP A 155 0.77 11.17 -1.36
N ALA A 156 0.79 9.85 -1.12
CA ALA A 156 -0.39 9.01 -1.28
C ALA A 156 -1.49 9.41 -0.29
N ARG A 157 -2.68 9.62 -0.82
CA ARG A 157 -3.89 9.93 -0.07
C ARG A 157 -4.98 8.96 -0.47
N PRO A 158 -5.48 8.14 0.48
CA PRO A 158 -6.40 7.06 0.17
C PRO A 158 -7.84 7.54 -0.10
N ASP A 159 -8.09 8.85 -0.17
CA ASP A 159 -9.39 9.49 -0.42
C ASP A 159 -9.33 10.49 -1.59
N SER A 160 -8.25 10.47 -2.38
CA SER A 160 -7.96 11.49 -3.40
C SER A 160 -8.51 11.17 -4.79
N GLY A 161 -9.06 9.98 -4.99
CA GLY A 161 -9.41 9.41 -6.29
C GLY A 161 -8.20 9.02 -7.14
N ARG A 162 -7.00 8.95 -6.54
CA ARG A 162 -5.74 8.68 -7.24
C ARG A 162 -4.97 7.54 -6.57
N LEU A 163 -4.26 6.77 -7.40
CA LEU A 163 -3.30 5.77 -6.96
C LEU A 163 -1.90 6.23 -7.38
N GLU A 164 -0.92 5.93 -6.56
CA GLU A 164 0.48 6.26 -6.81
C GLU A 164 1.19 5.08 -7.47
N LEU A 165 1.96 5.34 -8.54
CA LEU A 165 2.77 4.35 -9.25
C LEU A 165 4.26 4.57 -8.98
N VAL A 166 4.95 3.53 -8.54
CA VAL A 166 6.41 3.54 -8.38
C VAL A 166 7.05 2.39 -9.16
N LEU A 167 8.08 2.73 -9.94
CA LEU A 167 8.94 1.78 -10.63
C LEU A 167 10.28 1.69 -9.92
N LEU A 168 10.70 0.48 -9.56
CA LEU A 168 12.01 0.23 -9.00
C LEU A 168 12.93 -0.33 -10.10
N ASP A 169 13.87 0.49 -10.57
CA ASP A 169 14.97 0.10 -11.47
C ASP A 169 16.37 0.58 -11.00
N PRO A 170 16.80 0.27 -9.77
CA PRO A 170 18.17 0.57 -9.33
C PRO A 170 19.22 -0.21 -10.13
N ARG A 171 20.33 0.48 -10.44
CA ARG A 171 21.42 0.00 -11.31
C ARG A 171 22.72 -0.14 -10.52
N GLY A 172 23.19 -1.37 -10.36
CA GLY A 172 24.42 -1.68 -9.62
C GLY A 172 24.37 -1.20 -8.16
N PRO A 173 25.49 -1.35 -7.41
CA PRO A 173 25.56 -0.97 -5.99
C PRO A 173 25.27 0.52 -5.72
N GLY A 174 25.65 1.41 -6.63
CA GLY A 174 25.38 2.86 -6.50
C GLY A 174 23.89 3.21 -6.62
N GLY A 175 23.17 2.58 -7.54
CA GLY A 175 21.72 2.74 -7.65
C GLY A 175 20.98 2.26 -6.40
N TRP A 176 21.54 1.29 -5.68
CA TRP A 176 21.01 0.80 -4.40
C TRP A 176 21.16 1.81 -3.27
N LEU A 177 22.36 2.38 -3.14
CA LEU A 177 22.61 3.43 -2.15
C LEU A 177 21.73 4.65 -2.43
N ALA A 178 21.54 5.02 -3.70
CA ALA A 178 20.65 6.10 -4.09
C ALA A 178 19.17 5.78 -3.75
N ALA A 179 18.69 4.57 -4.03
CA ALA A 179 17.33 4.16 -3.70
C ALA A 179 17.09 4.13 -2.19
N ALA A 180 18.03 3.56 -1.41
CA ALA A 180 17.96 3.55 0.04
C ALA A 180 18.02 4.98 0.63
N GLY A 181 18.91 5.82 0.10
CA GLY A 181 19.00 7.23 0.46
C GLY A 181 17.72 8.02 0.17
N HIS A 182 17.06 7.74 -0.97
CA HIS A 182 15.78 8.34 -1.35
C HIS A 182 14.62 7.92 -0.42
N LEU A 183 14.57 6.65 -0.02
CA LEU A 183 13.60 6.19 0.98
C LEU A 183 13.87 6.82 2.36
N ALA A 184 15.14 6.90 2.76
CA ALA A 184 15.55 7.48 4.04
C ALA A 184 15.34 9.00 4.11
N SER A 185 15.54 9.74 3.01
CA SER A 185 15.27 11.19 2.96
C SER A 185 13.77 11.48 3.08
N ARG A 186 12.92 10.63 2.48
CA ARG A 186 11.46 10.70 2.63
C ARG A 186 11.00 10.36 4.05
N ALA A 187 11.66 9.41 4.73
CA ALA A 187 11.40 9.10 6.14
C ALA A 187 11.63 10.30 7.08
N LYS A 188 12.59 11.18 6.75
CA LYS A 188 12.84 12.41 7.54
C LYS A 188 11.86 13.53 7.25
N SER A 189 11.20 13.52 6.08
CA SER A 189 10.23 14.55 5.67
C SER A 189 8.78 14.19 5.98
N GLY A 190 8.49 12.91 6.23
CA GLY A 190 7.14 12.41 6.53
C GLY A 190 6.79 12.58 8.01
N SER A 191 6.32 13.76 8.41
CA SER A 191 5.43 13.82 9.57
C SER A 191 4.11 13.15 9.17
N ALA A 192 3.65 12.20 9.98
CA ALA A 192 2.32 11.62 9.81
C ALA A 192 1.29 12.76 9.84
N ARG A 193 0.67 13.08 8.69
CA ARG A 193 -0.43 14.04 8.66
C ARG A 193 -1.69 13.36 9.24
N PRO A 194 -2.49 14.11 10.01
CA PRO A 194 -3.69 13.56 10.62
C PRO A 194 -4.68 13.08 9.55
N ALA A 195 -5.54 12.13 9.96
CA ALA A 195 -6.59 11.52 9.17
C ALA A 195 -7.42 12.54 8.36
N PRO A 196 -8.01 12.14 7.21
CA PRO A 196 -8.77 13.05 6.37
C PRO A 196 -9.99 13.59 7.12
N GLY A 197 -9.89 14.88 7.50
CA GLY A 197 -10.91 15.65 8.18
C GLY A 197 -10.64 17.13 7.96
N GLY A 198 -11.03 17.65 6.80
CA GLY A 198 -10.84 19.06 6.48
C GLY A 198 -11.26 19.40 5.07
N SER A 199 -12.48 19.93 4.93
CA SER A 199 -12.98 20.53 3.69
C SER A 199 -12.00 21.58 3.15
N GLY A 200 -11.46 21.34 1.97
CA GLY A 200 -10.61 22.30 1.28
C GLY A 200 -10.44 21.90 -0.18
N ARG A 201 -11.40 22.28 -1.03
CA ARG A 201 -11.18 22.32 -2.48
C ARG A 201 -9.90 23.12 -2.73
N ARG A 202 -8.85 22.47 -3.23
CA ARG A 202 -7.79 23.12 -4.01
C ARG A 202 -7.62 22.36 -5.32
N ALA A 203 -8.11 23.00 -6.38
CA ALA A 203 -7.69 22.74 -7.74
C ALA A 203 -6.29 23.34 -7.94
N ALA A 204 -5.40 22.57 -8.58
CA ALA A 204 -4.18 22.90 -9.32
C ALA A 204 -3.31 21.63 -9.30
N GLY A 205 -2.90 20.98 -10.39
CA GLY A 205 -2.46 21.52 -11.67
C GLY A 205 -0.93 21.59 -11.67
N GLY A 206 -0.25 20.83 -12.54
CA GLY A 206 1.16 21.08 -12.86
C GLY A 206 2.05 19.84 -13.01
N ALA A 207 2.58 19.71 -14.23
CA ALA A 207 3.58 18.78 -14.74
C ALA A 207 4.88 18.68 -13.91
N LEU A 208 5.55 17.52 -13.94
CA LEU A 208 6.69 17.18 -14.83
C LEU A 208 6.94 15.67 -14.82
#